data_AF-A0A934KX83-F1
#
_entry.id   AF-A0A934KX83-F1
#
_cell.length_a   1.000
_cell.length_b   1.000
_cell.length_c   1.000
_cell.angle_alpha   90.00
_cell.angle_beta   90.00
_cell.angle_gamma   90.00
#
_symmetry.space_group_name_H-M   'P 1'
#
loop_
_entity.id
_entity.type
_entity.pdbx_description
1 polymer ?
#
loop_
_entity_poly.entity_id
_entity_poly.type
_entity_poly.pdbx_seq_one_letter_code
_entity_poly.pdbx_strand_id
1 'polypeptide(L)'
;MNKNFEILEFKTLSTPEKISFLENDFVGSIINLEEKTINSSMREIILDEKENSFVRKIGLELFTDLVVLGKLKIRQGLSLLIDDWIPSSEIFIELQRLKDLYLYYDDSNEEIEIIYQQKLNDSEAELVSESLLNLGLINFQKALTSTSEEECSKALTISESYFIKSYEELENRIDSNFYFKVVSILGEIINNRWGSAKEYIRELGNILFQREVFSFDYKLENLQFSFYKILTSLQKLCNKQPNNWLDYRSELDNVYLCYSEITNSTLKQRLNENSVASSLGNFVSEKIFEPYFMIHFSSEITKLNVRLGELQQGTEEHNFLSYLKSVIENNNKKKVELDSLGRRFKNLFPTHNQVIIEQLVNQIVKPSDCLKAFETLTNKSNSELVDSLIFASAKMQGDKKYWANNSDENERNKYLANLVEARGFSIKDQTQWSTSNEGKKSGEIDIFITEKDGSPKSIIEALILDSLKTDYIILHLDKLFRYDTTGLENNYIITYSTAKDFAKLWNKYKAFISKHVYNYKFIDYEEINDYNFTDIKIGVAKHLRNGKKIKLYHIMINLSER
;
A
#
# COMPACT_ATOMS: atom_id res chain seq x y z
N MET A 1 30.23 46.23 22.12
CA MET A 1 31.45 45.83 22.85
C MET A 1 31.52 44.31 22.68
N ASN A 2 32.28 43.80 21.71
CA ASN A 2 32.31 42.37 21.39
C ASN A 2 33.03 41.63 22.51
N LYS A 3 32.27 41.12 23.49
CA LYS A 3 32.76 40.09 24.40
C LYS A 3 32.75 38.77 23.63
N ASN A 4 33.88 38.09 23.60
CA ASN A 4 33.96 36.72 23.10
C ASN A 4 33.19 35.81 24.06
N PHE A 5 32.53 34.78 23.55
CA PHE A 5 31.84 33.79 24.38
C PHE A 5 32.84 33.03 25.28
N GLU A 6 32.63 33.10 26.60
CA GLU A 6 33.40 32.37 27.61
C GLU A 6 32.48 31.49 28.46
N ILE A 7 32.68 30.17 28.41
CA ILE A 7 31.81 29.20 29.08
C ILE A 7 31.77 29.37 30.61
N LEU A 8 32.90 29.77 31.21
CA LEU A 8 32.98 29.99 32.66
C LEU A 8 32.12 31.19 33.08
N GLU A 9 32.15 32.30 32.33
CA GLU A 9 31.27 33.44 32.58
C GLU A 9 29.80 33.05 32.38
N PHE A 10 29.48 32.34 31.29
CA PHE A 10 28.13 31.89 30.99
C PHE A 10 27.53 31.04 32.12
N LYS A 11 28.30 30.11 32.70
CA LYS A 11 27.83 29.26 33.81
C LYS A 11 27.43 30.04 35.07
N THR A 12 27.96 31.26 35.26
CA THR A 12 27.62 32.12 36.41
C THR A 12 26.33 32.93 36.23
N LEU A 13 25.80 33.02 35.01
CA LEU A 13 24.56 33.74 34.70
C LEU A 13 23.35 33.02 35.30
N SER A 14 22.30 33.80 35.61
CA SER A 14 20.99 33.25 35.94
C SER A 14 20.32 32.65 34.69
N THR A 15 19.33 31.76 34.87
CA THR A 15 18.62 31.14 33.74
C THR A 15 18.03 32.16 32.74
N PRO A 16 17.35 33.24 33.16
CA PRO A 16 16.86 34.25 32.22
C PRO A 16 17.98 34.96 31.44
N GLU A 17 19.10 35.25 32.09
CA GLU A 17 20.27 35.86 31.44
C GLU A 17 20.91 34.90 30.41
N LYS A 18 21.00 33.61 30.73
CA LYS A 18 21.47 32.57 29.80
C LYS A 18 20.59 32.50 28.56
N ILE A 19 19.27 32.47 28.72
CA ILE A 19 18.30 32.44 27.62
C ILE A 19 18.46 33.69 26.76
N SER A 20 18.43 34.88 27.39
CA SER A 20 18.60 36.15 26.69
C SER A 20 19.90 36.23 25.89
N PHE A 21 21.00 35.72 26.46
CA PHE A 21 22.29 35.66 25.80
C PHE A 21 22.25 34.74 24.57
N LEU A 22 21.72 33.51 24.72
CA LEU A 22 21.64 32.53 23.64
C LEU A 22 20.77 33.04 22.47
N GLU A 23 19.66 33.70 22.76
CA GLU A 23 18.73 34.19 21.73
C GLU A 23 19.23 35.44 21.00
N ASN A 24 19.91 36.36 21.69
CA ASN A 24 20.19 37.71 21.15
C ASN A 24 21.67 37.99 20.88
N ASP A 25 22.58 37.53 21.75
CA ASP A 25 23.98 37.95 21.75
C ASP A 25 24.94 36.86 21.26
N PHE A 26 24.50 35.60 21.27
CA PHE A 26 25.35 34.44 21.03
C PHE A 26 26.09 34.49 19.69
N VAL A 27 25.37 34.71 18.59
CA VAL A 27 25.96 34.72 17.23
C VAL A 27 27.08 35.76 17.15
N GLY A 28 26.88 36.96 17.70
CA GLY A 28 27.88 38.02 17.71
C GLY A 28 29.11 37.69 18.56
N SER A 29 28.92 36.96 19.66
CA SER A 29 29.97 36.58 20.61
C SER A 29 30.90 35.45 20.12
N ILE A 30 30.47 34.68 19.11
CA ILE A 30 31.25 33.54 18.59
C ILE A 30 31.93 33.81 17.24
N ILE A 31 31.69 34.96 16.58
CA ILE A 31 32.16 35.25 15.21
C ILE A 31 33.67 35.03 15.05
N ASN A 32 34.45 35.39 16.06
CA ASN A 32 35.92 35.34 16.03
C ASN A 32 36.50 34.14 16.80
N LEU A 33 35.66 33.24 17.31
CA LEU A 33 36.13 32.08 18.05
C LEU A 33 36.52 30.94 17.11
N GLU A 34 37.51 30.17 17.54
CA GLU A 34 37.91 28.96 16.83
C GLU A 34 36.81 27.89 16.93
N GLU A 35 36.60 27.15 15.83
CA GLU A 35 35.65 26.03 15.72
C GLU A 35 35.72 25.08 16.94
N LYS A 36 36.93 24.73 17.37
CA LYS A 36 37.15 23.80 18.49
C LYS A 36 36.59 24.36 19.80
N THR A 37 36.80 25.65 20.06
CA THR A 37 36.34 26.34 21.28
C THR A 37 34.83 26.47 21.30
N ILE A 38 34.21 26.78 20.15
CA ILE A 38 32.75 26.82 20.01
C ILE A 38 32.17 25.43 20.31
N ASN A 39 32.69 24.39 19.65
CA ASN A 39 32.24 23.02 19.83
C ASN A 39 32.34 22.56 21.29
N SER A 40 33.50 22.74 21.95
CA SER A 40 33.67 22.30 23.34
C SER A 40 32.75 23.07 24.30
N SER A 41 32.65 24.40 24.14
CA SER A 41 31.88 25.25 25.05
C SER A 41 30.38 24.98 24.95
N MET A 42 29.86 24.76 23.74
CA MET A 42 28.44 24.43 23.58
C MET A 42 28.10 23.04 24.11
N ARG A 43 28.99 22.05 23.93
CA ARG A 43 28.82 20.70 24.48
C ARG A 43 28.75 20.69 26.00
N GLU A 44 29.55 21.54 26.66
CA GLU A 44 29.48 21.73 28.11
C GLU A 44 28.14 22.29 28.60
N ILE A 45 27.35 22.93 27.74
CA ILE A 45 25.99 23.38 28.07
C ILE A 45 25.00 22.25 27.79
N ILE A 46 25.05 21.70 26.57
CA ILE A 46 24.05 20.74 26.06
C ILE A 46 24.04 19.43 26.85
N LEU A 47 25.23 18.93 27.24
CA LEU A 47 25.39 17.65 27.93
C LEU A 47 25.37 17.77 29.46
N ASP A 48 25.23 18.99 30.02
CA ASP A 48 25.17 19.18 31.48
C ASP A 48 23.77 18.86 32.02
N GLU A 49 23.61 17.70 32.65
CA GLU A 49 22.34 17.28 33.27
C GLU A 49 21.85 18.21 34.38
N LYS A 50 22.73 19.05 34.96
CA LYS A 50 22.36 20.03 36.00
C LYS A 50 21.93 21.37 35.43
N GLU A 51 22.16 21.61 34.14
CA GLU A 51 21.74 22.84 33.48
C GLU A 51 20.23 22.80 33.22
N ASN A 52 19.61 23.97 33.18
CA ASN A 52 18.20 24.11 32.86
C ASN A 52 17.88 23.50 31.49
N SER A 53 16.85 22.66 31.43
CA SER A 53 16.53 21.89 30.24
C SER A 53 16.18 22.76 29.02
N PHE A 54 15.56 23.93 29.24
CA PHE A 54 15.25 24.88 28.16
C PHE A 54 16.52 25.56 27.61
N VAL A 55 17.48 25.90 28.48
CA VAL A 55 18.80 26.41 28.05
C VAL A 55 19.54 25.36 27.21
N ARG A 56 19.51 24.10 27.63
CA ARG A 56 20.11 22.98 26.87
C ARG A 56 19.47 22.82 25.49
N LYS A 57 18.13 22.92 25.40
CA LYS A 57 17.38 22.86 24.14
C LYS A 57 17.79 23.98 23.17
N ILE A 58 17.82 25.24 23.63
CA ILE A 58 18.26 26.37 22.80
C ILE A 58 19.72 26.17 22.37
N GLY A 59 20.58 25.73 23.28
CA GLY A 59 21.97 25.40 22.96
C GLY A 59 22.08 24.35 21.86
N LEU A 60 21.23 23.31 21.89
CA LEU A 60 21.18 22.27 20.87
C LEU A 60 20.72 22.82 19.51
N GLU A 61 19.63 23.60 19.48
CA GLU A 61 19.13 24.25 18.25
C GLU A 61 20.20 25.13 17.60
N LEU A 62 20.90 25.95 18.40
CA LEU A 62 21.99 26.80 17.93
C LEU A 62 23.18 25.99 17.43
N PHE A 63 23.52 24.88 18.10
CA PHE A 63 24.60 24.01 17.68
C PHE A 63 24.31 23.42 16.30
N THR A 64 23.09 22.93 16.12
CA THR A 64 22.59 22.39 14.85
C THR A 64 22.62 23.46 13.75
N ASP A 65 22.13 24.67 14.03
CA ASP A 65 22.22 25.81 13.10
C ASP A 65 23.67 26.13 12.70
N LEU A 66 24.63 26.05 13.62
CA LEU A 66 26.04 26.29 13.31
C LEU A 66 26.66 25.19 12.43
N VAL A 67 26.27 23.94 12.62
CA VAL A 67 26.71 22.85 11.74
C VAL A 67 26.14 23.05 10.34
N VAL A 68 24.84 23.37 10.28
CA VAL A 68 24.10 23.66 9.07
C VAL A 68 24.70 24.84 8.30
N LEU A 69 25.11 25.91 8.99
CA LEU A 69 25.78 27.08 8.41
C LEU A 69 27.27 26.83 8.08
N GLY A 70 27.80 25.62 8.31
CA GLY A 70 29.19 25.25 8.06
C GLY A 70 30.20 25.89 9.00
N LYS A 71 29.76 26.46 10.14
CA LYS A 71 30.63 26.95 11.21
C LYS A 71 31.15 25.83 12.10
N LEU A 72 30.39 24.75 12.23
CA LEU A 72 30.80 23.50 12.82
C LEU A 72 30.73 22.40 11.76
N LYS A 73 31.49 21.32 11.95
CA LYS A 73 31.52 20.18 11.02
C LYS A 73 30.37 19.23 11.31
N ILE A 74 29.85 18.59 10.26
CA ILE A 74 28.85 17.50 10.32
C ILE A 74 29.25 16.44 11.35
N ARG A 75 30.51 15.99 11.32
CA ARG A 75 31.04 15.00 12.28
C ARG A 75 30.92 15.44 13.74
N GLN A 76 31.00 16.74 14.03
CA GLN A 76 30.80 17.26 15.39
C GLN A 76 29.32 17.20 15.81
N GLY A 77 28.38 17.37 14.88
CA GLY A 77 26.95 17.14 15.10
C GLY A 77 26.65 15.68 15.37
N LEU A 78 27.10 14.77 14.49
CA LEU A 78 26.91 13.33 14.66
C LEU A 78 27.48 12.83 15.99
N SER A 79 28.72 13.21 16.35
CA SER A 79 29.28 12.80 17.64
C SER A 79 28.51 13.37 18.84
N LEU A 80 27.91 14.56 18.73
CA LEU A 80 27.08 15.10 19.82
C LEU A 80 25.77 14.34 19.98
N LEU A 81 25.09 14.07 18.86
CA LEU A 81 23.73 13.51 18.84
C LEU A 81 23.69 11.99 18.95
N ILE A 82 24.80 11.31 18.64
CA ILE A 82 24.90 9.85 18.61
C ILE A 82 25.90 9.37 19.68
N ASP A 83 27.19 9.72 19.52
CA ASP A 83 28.27 9.13 20.33
C ASP A 83 28.23 9.59 21.80
N ASP A 84 28.14 10.90 22.01
CA ASP A 84 28.26 11.55 23.32
C ASP A 84 26.90 11.80 23.98
N TRP A 85 25.80 11.44 23.30
CA TRP A 85 24.47 11.73 23.79
C TRP A 85 24.08 10.83 24.96
N ILE A 86 23.74 11.45 26.08
CA ILE A 86 23.21 10.76 27.26
C ILE A 86 21.69 10.92 27.26
N PRO A 87 20.91 9.81 27.23
CA PRO A 87 19.45 9.88 27.24
C PRO A 87 18.94 10.72 28.41
N SER A 88 18.12 11.72 28.11
CA SER A 88 17.53 12.60 29.12
C SER A 88 16.12 12.13 29.49
N SER A 89 15.74 12.28 30.77
CA SER A 89 14.33 12.16 31.20
C SER A 89 13.47 13.35 30.74
N GLU A 90 14.09 14.43 30.29
CA GLU A 90 13.41 15.64 29.82
C GLU A 90 12.96 15.46 28.36
N ILE A 91 11.67 15.16 28.18
CA ILE A 91 11.04 14.82 26.89
C ILE A 91 11.41 15.82 25.79
N PHE A 92 11.36 17.11 26.08
CA PHE A 92 11.53 18.14 25.05
C PHE A 92 12.97 18.29 24.54
N ILE A 93 13.99 17.87 25.31
CA ILE A 93 15.37 17.82 24.83
C ILE A 93 15.54 16.63 23.88
N GLU A 94 15.00 15.46 24.27
CA GLU A 94 14.99 14.28 23.41
C GLU A 94 14.22 14.56 22.10
N LEU A 95 13.08 15.25 22.16
CA LEU A 95 12.35 15.69 20.96
C LEU A 95 13.21 16.58 20.06
N GLN A 96 13.97 17.53 20.62
CA GLN A 96 14.84 18.37 19.82
C GLN A 96 15.96 17.57 19.16
N ARG A 97 16.57 16.63 19.90
CA ARG A 97 17.55 15.69 19.32
C ARG A 97 16.97 14.89 18.16
N LEU A 98 15.77 14.33 18.32
CA LEU A 98 15.14 13.54 17.26
C LEU A 98 14.91 14.37 16.00
N LYS A 99 14.49 15.63 16.14
CA LYS A 99 14.37 16.56 15.00
C LYS A 99 15.71 16.83 14.33
N ASP A 100 16.74 17.07 15.14
CA ASP A 100 18.07 17.42 14.64
C ASP A 100 18.75 16.24 13.95
N LEU A 101 18.56 15.00 14.44
CA LEU A 101 19.11 13.78 13.82
C LEU A 101 18.71 13.65 12.35
N TYR A 102 17.48 14.02 11.97
CA TYR A 102 17.03 13.95 10.58
C TYR A 102 17.87 14.86 9.66
N LEU A 103 18.41 15.97 10.17
CA LEU A 103 19.27 16.87 9.41
C LEU A 103 20.60 16.24 8.99
N TYR A 104 21.00 15.15 9.64
CA TYR A 104 22.23 14.43 9.38
C TYR A 104 22.00 13.10 8.65
N TYR A 105 20.77 12.84 8.20
CA TYR A 105 20.41 11.53 7.66
C TYR A 105 21.27 11.14 6.46
N ASP A 106 21.61 12.07 5.57
CA ASP A 106 22.43 11.82 4.39
C ASP A 106 23.89 11.44 4.72
N ASP A 107 24.35 11.71 5.94
CA ASP A 107 25.72 11.45 6.40
C ASP A 107 25.87 10.19 7.27
N SER A 108 24.82 9.74 7.98
CA SER A 108 24.84 8.53 8.83
C SER A 108 23.49 7.79 8.88
N ASN A 109 23.04 7.27 7.75
CA ASN A 109 21.69 6.74 7.57
C ASN A 109 21.33 5.58 8.53
N GLU A 110 22.20 4.57 8.68
CA GLU A 110 21.89 3.34 9.42
C GLU A 110 21.76 3.59 10.93
N GLU A 111 22.69 4.33 11.53
CA GLU A 111 22.68 4.62 12.96
C GLU A 111 21.47 5.47 13.35
N ILE A 112 21.15 6.47 12.53
CA ILE A 112 20.00 7.36 12.75
C ILE A 112 18.68 6.58 12.68
N GLU A 113 18.53 5.68 11.70
CA GLU A 113 17.35 4.80 11.62
C GLU A 113 17.23 3.88 12.85
N ILE A 114 18.34 3.33 13.33
CA ILE A 114 18.34 2.49 14.53
C ILE A 114 17.83 3.29 15.74
N ILE A 115 18.26 4.55 15.91
CA ILE A 115 17.81 5.41 17.01
C ILE A 115 16.30 5.62 16.94
N TYR A 116 15.75 5.97 15.77
CA TYR A 116 14.30 6.14 15.62
C TYR A 116 13.53 4.84 15.89
N GLN A 117 14.03 3.71 15.40
CA GLN A 117 13.40 2.39 15.62
C GLN A 117 13.39 2.02 17.11
N GLN A 118 14.46 2.30 17.84
CA GLN A 118 14.52 2.07 19.29
C GLN A 118 13.48 2.91 20.03
N LYS A 119 13.31 4.19 19.64
CA LYS A 119 12.33 5.11 20.23
C LYS A 119 10.86 4.75 19.98
N LEU A 120 10.57 3.82 19.07
CA LEU A 120 9.20 3.32 18.89
C LEU A 120 8.65 2.53 20.10
N ASN A 121 9.53 2.09 21.01
CA ASN A 121 9.15 1.36 22.24
C ASN A 121 9.16 2.26 23.48
N ASP A 122 9.30 3.58 23.31
CA ASP A 122 9.30 4.55 24.41
C ASP A 122 7.88 4.69 25.00
N SER A 123 7.77 5.08 26.26
CA SER A 123 6.47 5.31 26.90
C SER A 123 5.86 6.66 26.55
N GLU A 124 6.69 7.60 26.11
CA GLU A 124 6.28 8.97 25.81
C GLU A 124 5.81 9.09 24.34
N ALA A 125 4.51 9.36 24.16
CA ALA A 125 3.86 9.40 22.85
C ALA A 125 4.48 10.43 21.91
N GLU A 126 4.97 11.56 22.43
CA GLU A 126 5.64 12.59 21.63
C GLU A 126 6.92 12.06 20.99
N LEU A 127 7.73 11.27 21.72
CA LEU A 127 8.97 10.69 21.21
C LEU A 127 8.71 9.61 20.16
N VAL A 128 7.71 8.77 20.43
CA VAL A 128 7.25 7.72 19.49
C VAL A 128 6.73 8.36 18.21
N SER A 129 5.80 9.32 18.34
CA SER A 129 5.17 10.01 17.22
C SER A 129 6.18 10.78 16.37
N GLU A 130 7.17 11.46 16.98
CA GLU A 130 8.26 12.15 16.28
C GLU A 130 9.19 11.17 15.54
N SER A 131 9.52 10.04 16.15
CA SER A 131 10.34 9.01 15.50
C SER A 131 9.61 8.37 14.32
N LEU A 132 8.30 8.13 14.44
CA LEU A 132 7.46 7.65 13.34
C LEU A 132 7.41 8.68 12.20
N LEU A 133 7.25 9.97 12.48
CA LEU A 133 7.30 11.01 11.46
C LEU A 133 8.62 10.95 10.68
N ASN A 134 9.75 10.93 11.39
CA ASN A 134 11.07 10.95 10.76
C ASN A 134 11.37 9.66 9.98
N LEU A 135 10.93 8.49 10.46
CA LEU A 135 10.97 7.24 9.69
C LEU A 135 10.09 7.30 8.42
N GLY A 136 8.95 7.97 8.51
CA GLY A 136 8.09 8.26 7.36
C GLY A 136 8.81 9.13 6.32
N LEU A 137 9.46 10.21 6.74
CA LEU A 137 10.25 11.12 5.89
C LEU A 137 11.46 10.42 5.26
N ILE A 138 12.17 9.57 6.02
CA ILE A 138 13.27 8.75 5.51
C ILE A 138 12.80 7.82 4.39
N ASN A 139 11.70 7.09 4.61
CA ASN A 139 11.18 6.19 3.58
C ASN A 139 10.62 6.98 2.39
N PHE A 140 10.09 8.18 2.60
CA PHE A 140 9.71 9.06 1.51
C PHE A 140 10.93 9.48 0.68
N GLN A 141 12.03 9.89 1.32
CA GLN A 141 13.28 10.22 0.63
C GLN A 141 13.83 9.01 -0.15
N LYS A 142 13.86 7.81 0.46
CA LYS A 142 14.23 6.56 -0.23
C LYS A 142 13.37 6.31 -1.47
N ALA A 143 12.08 6.63 -1.42
CA ALA A 143 11.20 6.51 -2.58
C ALA A 143 11.58 7.50 -3.69
N LEU A 144 11.89 8.76 -3.35
CA LEU A 144 12.27 9.79 -4.31
C LEU A 144 13.61 9.48 -4.99
N THR A 145 14.53 8.84 -4.30
CA THR A 145 15.86 8.47 -4.84
C THR A 145 15.91 7.04 -5.41
N SER A 146 14.78 6.34 -5.44
CA SER A 146 14.74 4.93 -5.88
C SER A 146 15.03 4.78 -7.38
N THR A 147 15.78 3.73 -7.73
CA THR A 147 16.11 3.46 -9.13
C THR A 147 15.04 2.61 -9.81
N SER A 148 14.32 1.78 -9.05
CA SER A 148 13.25 0.91 -9.55
C SER A 148 11.86 1.31 -9.05
N GLU A 149 10.83 0.99 -9.86
CA GLU A 149 9.43 1.27 -9.51
C GLU A 149 8.95 0.44 -8.31
N GLU A 150 9.46 -0.79 -8.15
CA GLU A 150 9.14 -1.67 -7.02
C GLU A 150 9.68 -1.10 -5.70
N GLU A 151 10.94 -0.68 -5.67
CA GLU A 151 11.53 -0.02 -4.49
C GLU A 151 10.78 1.26 -4.15
N CYS A 152 10.44 2.07 -5.17
CA CYS A 152 9.65 3.28 -4.99
C CYS A 152 8.32 2.99 -4.30
N SER A 153 7.53 2.07 -4.86
CA SER A 153 6.20 1.72 -4.37
C SER A 153 6.26 1.15 -2.96
N LYS A 154 7.24 0.28 -2.68
CA LYS A 154 7.47 -0.28 -1.35
C LYS A 154 7.82 0.82 -0.34
N ALA A 155 8.74 1.72 -0.68
CA ALA A 155 9.16 2.80 0.19
C ALA A 155 8.03 3.81 0.45
N LEU A 156 7.22 4.15 -0.55
CA LEU A 156 6.01 4.99 -0.36
C LEU A 156 5.00 4.32 0.57
N THR A 157 4.75 3.02 0.41
CA THR A 157 3.81 2.28 1.27
C THR A 157 4.28 2.27 2.73
N ILE A 158 5.58 2.06 2.96
CA ILE A 158 6.17 2.11 4.30
C ILE A 158 6.07 3.53 4.88
N SER A 159 6.38 4.54 4.07
CA SER A 159 6.28 5.95 4.45
C SER A 159 4.85 6.33 4.86
N GLU A 160 3.87 5.94 4.05
CA GLU A 160 2.44 6.13 4.33
C GLU A 160 2.04 5.50 5.67
N SER A 161 2.47 4.25 5.92
CA SER A 161 2.18 3.56 7.17
C SER A 161 2.76 4.29 8.39
N TYR A 162 3.97 4.80 8.29
CA TYR A 162 4.59 5.54 9.39
C TYR A 162 3.90 6.87 9.66
N PHE A 163 3.49 7.62 8.63
CA PHE A 163 2.74 8.87 8.83
C PHE A 163 1.37 8.65 9.47
N ILE A 164 0.65 7.60 9.07
CA ILE A 164 -0.61 7.21 9.71
C ILE A 164 -0.38 6.91 11.19
N LYS A 165 0.59 6.04 11.52
CA LYS A 165 0.90 5.70 12.92
C LYS A 165 1.31 6.93 13.72
N SER A 166 2.14 7.81 13.15
CA SER A 166 2.54 9.05 13.81
C SER A 166 1.34 9.94 14.14
N TYR A 167 0.39 10.05 13.21
CA TYR A 167 -0.85 10.81 13.38
C TYR A 167 -1.80 10.20 14.41
N GLU A 168 -1.86 8.88 14.48
CA GLU A 168 -2.69 8.15 15.45
C GLU A 168 -2.10 8.18 16.87
N GLU A 169 -0.78 8.25 16.99
CA GLU A 169 -0.07 8.22 18.28
C GLU A 169 -0.22 9.52 19.09
N LEU A 170 -0.23 10.68 18.42
CA LEU A 170 -0.32 11.98 19.10
C LEU A 170 -1.39 12.86 18.45
N GLU A 171 -2.25 13.44 19.28
CA GLU A 171 -3.26 14.40 18.80
C GLU A 171 -2.59 15.62 18.14
N ASN A 172 -3.27 16.22 17.16
CA ASN A 172 -2.83 17.44 16.47
C ASN A 172 -1.50 17.33 15.70
N ARG A 173 -1.08 16.13 15.28
CA ARG A 173 0.02 15.88 14.33
C ARG A 173 -0.34 16.22 12.88
N ILE A 174 -0.69 17.49 12.66
CA ILE A 174 -1.13 18.00 11.35
C ILE A 174 0.00 17.87 10.30
N ASP A 175 1.26 17.94 10.73
CA ASP A 175 2.45 17.65 9.92
C ASP A 175 2.48 16.21 9.39
N SER A 176 2.23 15.20 10.22
CA SER A 176 2.17 13.79 9.77
C SER A 176 1.01 13.57 8.81
N ASN A 177 -0.17 14.14 9.09
CA ASN A 177 -1.31 14.08 8.16
C ASN A 177 -0.98 14.77 6.81
N PHE A 178 -0.28 15.90 6.84
CA PHE A 178 0.17 16.56 5.61
C PHE A 178 1.03 15.62 4.75
N TYR A 179 2.08 15.01 5.32
CA TYR A 179 2.96 14.13 4.55
C TYR A 179 2.30 12.82 4.14
N PHE A 180 1.37 12.28 4.95
CA PHE A 180 0.49 11.20 4.54
C PHE A 180 -0.24 11.55 3.24
N LYS A 181 -0.91 12.70 3.18
CA LYS A 181 -1.61 13.13 1.95
C LYS A 181 -0.67 13.34 0.77
N VAL A 182 0.52 13.89 0.98
CA VAL A 182 1.55 14.02 -0.07
C VAL A 182 1.90 12.66 -0.66
N VAL A 183 2.22 11.68 0.18
CA VAL A 183 2.57 10.32 -0.25
C VAL A 183 1.41 9.61 -0.92
N SER A 184 0.18 9.75 -0.40
CA SER A 184 -1.00 9.16 -1.05
C SER A 184 -1.25 9.76 -2.44
N ILE A 185 -1.09 11.08 -2.62
CA ILE A 185 -1.22 11.72 -3.94
C ILE A 185 -0.18 11.17 -4.91
N LEU A 186 1.09 11.11 -4.50
CA LEU A 186 2.16 10.57 -5.33
C LEU A 186 1.90 9.10 -5.66
N GLY A 187 1.48 8.29 -4.69
CA GLY A 187 1.08 6.91 -4.87
C GLY A 187 -0.06 6.73 -5.89
N GLU A 188 -1.09 7.57 -5.83
CA GLU A 188 -2.17 7.56 -6.85
C GLU A 188 -1.63 7.90 -8.24
N ILE A 189 -0.78 8.93 -8.35
CA ILE A 189 -0.24 9.39 -9.63
C ILE A 189 0.67 8.33 -10.27
N ILE A 190 1.56 7.72 -9.48
CA ILE A 190 2.45 6.64 -9.92
C ILE A 190 1.65 5.42 -10.36
N ASN A 191 0.52 5.13 -9.71
CA ASN A 191 -0.34 4.01 -10.09
C ASN A 191 -1.30 4.33 -11.26
N ASN A 192 -1.08 5.44 -11.98
CA ASN A 192 -1.93 5.93 -13.06
C ASN A 192 -3.39 6.18 -12.66
N ARG A 193 -3.63 6.55 -11.39
CA ARG A 193 -4.95 6.89 -10.83
C ARG A 193 -5.09 8.42 -10.72
N TRP A 194 -4.97 9.12 -11.85
CA TRP A 194 -4.88 10.59 -11.84
C TRP A 194 -6.14 11.31 -11.34
N GLY A 195 -7.30 10.65 -11.43
CA GLY A 195 -8.58 11.21 -10.97
C GLY A 195 -8.77 11.16 -9.45
N SER A 196 -8.34 10.10 -8.78
CA SER A 196 -8.52 9.89 -7.32
C SER A 196 -7.68 10.85 -6.48
N ALA A 197 -6.52 11.30 -7.00
CA ALA A 197 -5.67 12.29 -6.36
C ALA A 197 -6.38 13.63 -6.04
N LYS A 198 -7.52 13.94 -6.71
CA LYS A 198 -8.26 15.19 -6.52
C LYS A 198 -8.76 15.39 -5.09
N GLU A 199 -9.28 14.33 -4.48
CA GLU A 199 -9.82 14.38 -3.12
C GLU A 199 -8.70 14.72 -2.12
N TYR A 200 -7.56 14.02 -2.25
CA TYR A 200 -6.39 14.26 -1.40
C TYR A 200 -5.79 15.65 -1.59
N ILE A 201 -5.74 16.19 -2.81
CA ILE A 201 -5.28 17.58 -3.03
C ILE A 201 -6.19 18.58 -2.33
N ARG A 202 -7.52 18.37 -2.38
CA ARG A 202 -8.47 19.23 -1.66
C ARG A 202 -8.24 19.18 -0.15
N GLU A 203 -8.05 17.98 0.39
CA GLU A 203 -7.75 17.79 1.81
C GLU A 203 -6.41 18.42 2.22
N LEU A 204 -5.38 18.27 1.38
CA LEU A 204 -4.07 18.89 1.58
C LEU A 204 -4.18 20.43 1.64
N GLY A 205 -4.99 21.02 0.77
CA GLY A 205 -5.29 22.46 0.80
C GLY A 205 -5.97 22.89 2.10
N ASN A 206 -6.92 22.10 2.61
CA ASN A 206 -7.57 22.37 3.90
C ASN A 206 -6.57 22.30 5.07
N ILE A 207 -5.66 21.34 5.05
CA ILE A 207 -4.60 21.19 6.06
C ILE A 207 -3.69 22.43 6.06
N LEU A 208 -3.26 22.90 4.88
CA LEU A 208 -2.44 24.11 4.77
C LEU A 208 -3.17 25.35 5.28
N PHE A 209 -4.45 25.50 4.91
CA PHE A 209 -5.27 26.61 5.40
C PHE A 209 -5.41 26.59 6.93
N GLN A 210 -5.67 25.43 7.53
CA GLN A 210 -5.73 25.30 8.99
C GLN A 210 -4.41 25.74 9.64
N ARG A 211 -3.27 25.28 9.11
CA ARG A 211 -1.97 25.66 9.66
C ARG A 211 -1.69 27.14 9.55
N GLU A 212 -2.03 27.76 8.42
CA GLU A 212 -1.90 29.20 8.24
C GLU A 212 -2.73 29.96 9.29
N VAL A 213 -4.02 29.65 9.41
CA VAL A 213 -4.94 30.31 10.36
C VAL A 213 -4.53 30.15 11.82
N PHE A 214 -3.95 29.00 12.20
CA PHE A 214 -3.55 28.71 13.58
C PHE A 214 -2.10 29.07 13.92
N SER A 215 -1.40 29.81 13.05
CA SER A 215 0.00 30.19 13.27
C SER A 215 0.17 31.69 13.54
N PHE A 216 1.03 32.02 14.52
CA PHE A 216 1.24 33.40 14.98
C PHE A 216 2.23 34.22 14.10
N ASP A 217 3.10 33.56 13.33
CA ASP A 217 4.07 34.18 12.40
C ASP A 217 4.26 33.26 11.17
N TYR A 218 3.26 33.18 10.29
CA TYR A 218 3.36 32.37 9.08
C TYR A 218 4.15 33.09 7.99
N LYS A 219 5.45 32.77 7.87
CA LYS A 219 6.24 33.18 6.70
C LYS A 219 5.91 32.25 5.53
N LEU A 220 5.26 32.81 4.51
CA LEU A 220 4.57 32.13 3.38
C LEU A 220 5.50 31.46 2.34
N GLU A 221 6.77 31.17 2.66
CA GLU A 221 7.72 30.47 1.78
C GLU A 221 8.10 29.10 2.38
N ASN A 222 7.09 28.29 2.72
CA ASN A 222 7.31 26.96 3.29
C ASN A 222 7.28 25.88 2.17
N LEU A 223 8.23 24.95 2.23
CA LEU A 223 8.33 23.73 1.42
C LEU A 223 6.97 23.04 1.18
N GLN A 224 6.09 23.05 2.17
CA GLN A 224 4.77 22.42 2.12
C GLN A 224 3.80 23.08 1.12
N PHE A 225 3.84 24.40 0.99
CA PHE A 225 3.04 25.10 -0.01
C PHE A 225 3.58 24.84 -1.42
N SER A 226 4.89 24.74 -1.55
CA SER A 226 5.55 24.32 -2.80
C SER A 226 5.15 22.89 -3.19
N PHE A 227 5.12 21.95 -2.24
CA PHE A 227 4.56 20.61 -2.47
C PHE A 227 3.12 20.68 -2.98
N TYR A 228 2.24 21.45 -2.31
CA TYR A 228 0.85 21.59 -2.74
C TYR A 228 0.71 22.15 -4.16
N LYS A 229 1.50 23.17 -4.51
CA LYS A 229 1.55 23.71 -5.88
C LYS A 229 1.99 22.65 -6.89
N ILE A 230 3.13 21.99 -6.65
CA ILE A 230 3.67 20.94 -7.51
C ILE A 230 2.62 19.84 -7.73
N LEU A 231 2.02 19.33 -6.66
CA LEU A 231 1.03 18.24 -6.73
C LEU A 231 -0.24 18.67 -7.47
N THR A 232 -0.68 19.92 -7.28
CA THR A 232 -1.84 20.48 -8.00
C THR A 232 -1.55 20.61 -9.50
N SER A 233 -0.40 21.16 -9.87
CA SER A 233 0.00 21.32 -11.28
C SER A 233 0.24 19.96 -11.94
N LEU A 234 0.80 19.00 -11.20
CA LEU A 234 1.02 17.63 -11.66
C LEU A 234 -0.32 16.93 -11.91
N GLN A 235 -1.28 17.06 -11.00
CA GLN A 235 -2.62 16.51 -11.17
C GLN A 235 -3.38 17.14 -12.34
N LYS A 236 -3.28 18.47 -12.53
CA LYS A 236 -3.82 19.16 -13.72
C LYS A 236 -3.21 18.60 -15.00
N LEU A 237 -1.89 18.43 -15.02
CA LEU A 237 -1.15 17.90 -16.16
C LEU A 237 -1.60 16.47 -16.47
N CYS A 238 -1.61 15.57 -15.49
CA CYS A 238 -1.97 14.17 -15.68
C CYS A 238 -3.43 13.96 -16.09
N ASN A 239 -4.32 14.90 -15.76
CA ASN A 239 -5.72 14.86 -16.20
C ASN A 239 -5.93 15.36 -17.64
N LYS A 240 -4.89 15.86 -18.32
CA LYS A 240 -5.00 16.22 -19.73
C LYS A 240 -5.23 14.95 -20.56
N GLN A 241 -6.14 15.02 -21.53
CA GLN A 241 -6.38 13.95 -22.49
C GLN A 241 -6.01 14.44 -23.89
N PRO A 242 -4.71 14.38 -24.28
CA PRO A 242 -4.23 15.08 -25.47
C PRO A 242 -4.94 14.70 -26.78
N ASN A 243 -5.37 13.43 -26.87
CA ASN A 243 -6.09 12.90 -28.02
C ASN A 243 -7.42 13.64 -28.29
N ASN A 244 -8.01 14.29 -27.28
CA ASN A 244 -9.30 14.95 -27.35
C ASN A 244 -9.20 16.48 -27.56
N TRP A 245 -7.99 17.02 -27.77
CA TRP A 245 -7.80 18.46 -27.89
C TRP A 245 -8.29 19.00 -29.25
N LEU A 246 -9.23 19.94 -29.16
CA LEU A 246 -9.70 20.74 -30.31
C LEU A 246 -8.73 21.88 -30.63
N ASP A 247 -8.31 22.63 -29.61
CA ASP A 247 -7.27 23.67 -29.71
C ASP A 247 -5.98 23.20 -29.06
N TYR A 248 -5.20 22.42 -29.81
CA TYR A 248 -3.95 21.88 -29.31
C TYR A 248 -2.89 22.95 -29.01
N ARG A 249 -3.00 24.18 -29.52
CA ARG A 249 -2.03 25.24 -29.24
C ARG A 249 -2.20 25.73 -27.81
N SER A 250 -3.40 26.17 -27.46
CA SER A 250 -3.71 26.59 -26.09
C SER A 250 -3.47 25.47 -25.07
N GLU A 251 -3.75 24.21 -25.44
CA GLU A 251 -3.53 23.08 -24.54
C GLU A 251 -2.05 22.73 -24.34
N LEU A 252 -1.21 22.83 -25.38
CA LEU A 252 0.24 22.72 -25.23
C LEU A 252 0.81 23.85 -24.37
N ASP A 253 0.30 25.08 -24.52
CA ASP A 253 0.67 26.21 -23.67
C ASP A 253 0.33 25.93 -22.21
N ASN A 254 -0.86 25.39 -21.92
CA ASN A 254 -1.26 24.98 -20.57
C ASN A 254 -0.37 23.88 -19.99
N VAL A 255 0.08 22.94 -20.82
CA VAL A 255 1.01 21.88 -20.41
C VAL A 255 2.38 22.47 -20.06
N TYR A 256 2.89 23.40 -20.88
CA TYR A 256 4.10 24.16 -20.58
C TYR A 256 3.95 24.98 -19.28
N LEU A 257 2.82 25.63 -19.05
CA LEU A 257 2.55 26.36 -17.80
C LEU A 257 2.60 25.43 -16.58
N CYS A 258 1.94 24.27 -16.65
CA CYS A 258 1.99 23.30 -15.54
C CYS A 258 3.42 22.78 -15.32
N TYR A 259 4.14 22.47 -16.40
CA TYR A 259 5.53 22.03 -16.32
C TYR A 259 6.43 23.10 -15.70
N SER A 260 6.32 24.33 -16.16
CA SER A 260 7.13 25.45 -15.66
C SER A 260 6.80 25.78 -14.22
N GLU A 261 5.54 25.68 -13.76
CA GLU A 261 5.20 25.80 -12.34
C GLU A 261 5.91 24.74 -11.48
N ILE A 262 6.11 23.54 -12.01
CA ILE A 262 6.76 22.43 -11.30
C ILE A 262 8.29 22.55 -11.33
N THR A 263 8.87 22.97 -12.46
CA THR A 263 10.33 23.11 -12.58
C THR A 263 10.86 24.43 -12.02
N ASN A 264 10.04 25.50 -12.07
CA ASN A 264 10.39 26.84 -11.58
C ASN A 264 9.89 27.09 -10.16
N SER A 265 9.18 26.15 -9.51
CA SER A 265 8.96 26.22 -8.08
C SER A 265 10.33 26.12 -7.38
N THR A 266 10.91 27.27 -7.05
CA THR A 266 12.12 27.36 -6.25
C THR A 266 11.82 26.79 -4.86
N LEU A 267 12.12 25.51 -4.65
CA LEU A 267 12.17 24.88 -3.33
C LEU A 267 13.41 25.38 -2.55
N LYS A 268 13.54 26.69 -2.35
CA LYS A 268 14.75 27.31 -1.77
C LYS A 268 14.62 27.55 -0.26
N GLN A 269 15.53 26.88 0.48
CA GLN A 269 15.87 26.93 1.93
C GLN A 269 14.86 26.25 2.88
N ARG A 270 15.23 25.39 3.83
CA ARG A 270 16.43 25.29 4.73
C ARG A 270 17.27 24.02 4.48
N LEU A 271 18.50 23.99 4.98
CA LEU A 271 19.67 23.18 4.55
C LEU A 271 19.61 21.64 4.49
N ASN A 272 18.45 21.00 4.68
CA ASN A 272 18.22 19.60 4.32
C ASN A 272 17.05 19.38 3.33
N GLU A 273 16.28 20.44 3.06
CA GLU A 273 15.19 20.44 2.08
C GLU A 273 15.72 20.51 0.65
N ASN A 274 16.96 20.96 0.42
CA ASN A 274 17.57 21.02 -0.91
C ASN A 274 17.86 19.62 -1.49
N SER A 275 18.30 18.64 -0.69
CA SER A 275 18.52 17.27 -1.16
C SER A 275 17.18 16.60 -1.48
N VAL A 276 16.18 16.74 -0.61
CA VAL A 276 14.80 16.28 -0.85
C VAL A 276 14.17 16.98 -2.06
N ALA A 277 14.35 18.30 -2.20
CA ALA A 277 13.80 19.09 -3.30
C ALA A 277 14.40 18.72 -4.66
N SER A 278 15.72 18.58 -4.72
CA SER A 278 16.41 18.13 -5.94
C SER A 278 16.03 16.69 -6.28
N SER A 279 15.92 15.82 -5.27
CA SER A 279 15.46 14.44 -5.44
C SER A 279 14.02 14.39 -5.94
N LEU A 280 13.14 15.24 -5.42
CA LEU A 280 11.76 15.37 -5.87
C LEU A 280 11.67 15.86 -7.31
N GLY A 281 12.45 16.88 -7.69
CA GLY A 281 12.48 17.41 -9.05
C GLY A 281 12.88 16.32 -10.06
N ASN A 282 13.97 15.60 -9.76
CA ASN A 282 14.42 14.47 -10.57
C ASN A 282 13.37 13.35 -10.61
N PHE A 283 12.78 13.02 -9.46
CA PHE A 283 11.72 12.03 -9.35
C PHE A 283 10.51 12.36 -10.22
N VAL A 284 9.99 13.59 -10.11
CA VAL A 284 8.83 14.04 -10.90
C VAL A 284 9.16 14.02 -12.39
N SER A 285 10.37 14.43 -12.78
CA SER A 285 10.81 14.40 -14.17
C SER A 285 10.89 12.96 -14.72
N GLU A 286 11.71 12.11 -14.09
CA GLU A 286 12.05 10.78 -14.62
C GLU A 286 10.94 9.75 -14.42
N LYS A 287 10.25 9.78 -13.27
CA LYS A 287 9.29 8.73 -12.88
C LYS A 287 7.84 9.10 -13.20
N ILE A 288 7.54 10.37 -13.43
CA ILE A 288 6.17 10.83 -13.67
C ILE A 288 6.01 11.50 -15.03
N PHE A 289 6.72 12.59 -15.30
CA PHE A 289 6.58 13.36 -16.53
C PHE A 289 6.94 12.55 -17.77
N GLU A 290 8.13 11.96 -17.80
CA GLU A 290 8.57 11.23 -18.98
C GLU A 290 7.63 10.06 -19.33
N PRO A 291 7.29 9.15 -18.38
CA PRO A 291 6.30 8.11 -18.64
C PRO A 291 4.94 8.67 -19.09
N TYR A 292 4.47 9.75 -18.47
CA TYR A 292 3.21 10.39 -18.85
C TYR A 292 3.26 10.93 -20.28
N PHE A 293 4.31 11.66 -20.64
CA PHE A 293 4.50 12.18 -21.99
C PHE A 293 4.57 11.08 -23.03
N MET A 294 5.32 10.00 -22.76
CA MET A 294 5.41 8.84 -23.64
C MET A 294 4.04 8.24 -23.95
N ILE A 295 3.21 8.04 -22.93
CA ILE A 295 1.91 7.38 -23.06
C ILE A 295 0.89 8.31 -23.74
N HIS A 296 0.86 9.60 -23.38
CA HIS A 296 -0.25 10.49 -23.71
C HIS A 296 -0.02 11.41 -24.91
N PHE A 297 1.23 11.69 -25.26
CA PHE A 297 1.56 12.64 -26.33
C PHE A 297 2.11 11.98 -27.60
N SER A 298 2.32 10.66 -27.55
CA SER A 298 2.79 9.85 -28.66
C SER A 298 2.01 10.05 -29.98
N SER A 299 0.67 10.10 -29.92
CA SER A 299 -0.17 10.34 -31.10
C SER A 299 -0.19 11.79 -31.57
N GLU A 300 0.31 12.71 -30.73
CA GLU A 300 0.23 14.15 -30.96
C GLU A 300 1.51 14.73 -31.57
N ILE A 301 2.49 13.88 -31.92
CA ILE A 301 3.81 14.31 -32.43
C ILE A 301 3.70 15.21 -33.66
N THR A 302 2.72 14.99 -34.53
CA THR A 302 2.46 15.85 -35.69
C THR A 302 2.01 17.24 -35.25
N LYS A 303 1.07 17.34 -34.29
CA LYS A 303 0.59 18.63 -33.76
C LYS A 303 1.73 19.38 -33.07
N LEU A 304 2.56 18.66 -32.32
CA LEU A 304 3.73 19.20 -31.65
C LEU A 304 4.76 19.76 -32.63
N ASN A 305 5.05 19.04 -33.73
CA ASN A 305 5.95 19.54 -34.78
C ASN A 305 5.43 20.81 -35.46
N VAL A 306 4.11 20.93 -35.67
CA VAL A 306 3.52 22.15 -36.20
C VAL A 306 3.72 23.31 -35.22
N ARG A 307 3.43 23.12 -33.93
CA ARG A 307 3.61 24.16 -32.90
C ARG A 307 5.08 24.60 -32.78
N LEU A 308 6.03 23.65 -32.81
CA LEU A 308 7.45 23.97 -32.79
C LEU A 308 7.89 24.86 -33.95
N GLY A 309 7.29 24.70 -35.14
CA GLY A 309 7.56 25.54 -36.31
C GLY A 309 6.96 26.95 -36.24
N GLU A 310 5.98 27.17 -35.36
CA GLU A 310 5.35 28.49 -35.14
C GLU A 310 6.10 29.32 -34.10
N LEU A 311 6.83 28.67 -33.20
CA LEU A 311 7.52 29.32 -32.09
C LEU A 311 8.90 29.81 -32.50
N GLN A 312 9.31 30.94 -31.93
CA GLN A 312 10.67 31.43 -32.06
C GLN A 312 11.64 30.51 -31.29
N GLN A 313 12.68 30.06 -31.99
CA GLN A 313 13.72 29.23 -31.40
C GLN A 313 14.39 29.94 -30.20
N GLY A 314 14.60 29.20 -29.11
CA GLY A 314 15.22 29.69 -27.88
C GLY A 314 14.25 30.26 -26.85
N THR A 315 12.96 30.39 -27.16
CA THR A 315 11.92 30.65 -26.14
C THR A 315 11.77 29.47 -25.19
N GLU A 316 11.38 29.71 -23.94
CA GLU A 316 11.20 28.64 -22.94
C GLU A 316 10.17 27.59 -23.38
N GLU A 317 9.06 28.02 -23.99
CA GLU A 317 8.04 27.13 -24.55
C GLU A 317 8.63 26.25 -25.67
N HIS A 318 9.42 26.83 -26.58
CA HIS A 318 10.09 26.06 -27.64
C HIS A 318 11.07 25.02 -27.08
N ASN A 319 11.82 25.38 -26.03
CA ASN A 319 12.74 24.46 -25.37
C ASN A 319 11.99 23.32 -24.68
N PHE A 320 10.89 23.61 -23.99
CA PHE A 320 10.02 22.60 -23.38
C PHE A 320 9.42 21.64 -24.42
N LEU A 321 8.83 22.16 -25.50
CA LEU A 321 8.24 21.31 -26.54
C LEU A 321 9.30 20.47 -27.27
N SER A 322 10.52 20.99 -27.40
CA SER A 322 11.66 20.22 -27.93
C SER A 322 12.06 19.08 -26.99
N TYR A 323 12.09 19.35 -25.68
CA TYR A 323 12.28 18.31 -24.66
C TYR A 323 11.16 17.24 -24.72
N LEU A 324 9.90 17.66 -24.71
CA LEU A 324 8.73 16.77 -24.83
C LEU A 324 8.83 15.86 -26.07
N LYS A 325 9.21 16.43 -27.21
CA LYS A 325 9.47 15.66 -28.44
C LYS A 325 10.55 14.61 -28.25
N SER A 326 11.69 15.01 -27.68
CA SER A 326 12.84 14.11 -27.48
C SER A 326 12.51 12.94 -26.57
N VAL A 327 11.67 13.17 -25.55
CA VAL A 327 11.14 12.11 -24.68
C VAL A 327 10.33 11.14 -25.52
N ILE A 328 9.31 11.63 -26.25
CA ILE A 328 8.39 10.80 -27.07
C ILE A 328 9.14 9.94 -28.11
N GLU A 329 10.18 10.49 -28.73
CA GLU A 329 10.97 9.80 -29.75
C GLU A 329 11.96 8.76 -29.18
N ASN A 330 12.17 8.74 -27.86
CA ASN A 330 13.10 7.82 -27.22
C ASN A 330 12.54 6.37 -27.16
N ASN A 331 13.38 5.37 -27.47
CA ASN A 331 12.99 3.98 -27.81
C ASN A 331 12.33 3.13 -26.70
N ASN A 332 11.97 3.69 -25.54
CA ASN A 332 11.41 2.94 -24.40
C ASN A 332 9.88 2.85 -24.37
N LYS A 333 9.18 3.39 -25.39
CA LYS A 333 7.71 3.46 -25.44
C LYS A 333 7.00 2.14 -25.14
N LYS A 334 7.39 1.05 -25.81
CA LYS A 334 6.73 -0.25 -25.68
C LYS A 334 6.79 -0.80 -24.26
N LYS A 335 7.92 -0.60 -23.58
CA LYS A 335 8.11 -1.01 -22.18
C LYS A 335 7.18 -0.21 -21.27
N VAL A 336 7.18 1.12 -21.40
CA VAL A 336 6.34 2.02 -20.59
C VAL A 336 4.84 1.74 -20.79
N GLU A 337 4.40 1.45 -22.02
CA GLU A 337 3.01 1.07 -22.31
C GLU A 337 2.61 -0.26 -21.64
N LEU A 338 3.47 -1.28 -21.71
CA LEU A 338 3.25 -2.57 -21.04
C LEU A 338 3.19 -2.41 -19.51
N ASP A 339 4.12 -1.64 -18.93
CA ASP A 339 4.17 -1.38 -17.48
C ASP A 339 2.91 -0.64 -17.01
N SER A 340 2.47 0.38 -17.77
CA SER A 340 1.22 1.10 -17.53
C SER A 340 -0.01 0.19 -17.62
N LEU A 341 -0.05 -0.69 -18.61
CA LEU A 341 -1.13 -1.67 -18.77
C LEU A 341 -1.17 -2.65 -17.60
N GLY A 342 -0.01 -3.15 -17.17
CA GLY A 342 0.13 -4.00 -15.99
C GLY A 342 -0.41 -3.36 -14.73
N ARG A 343 -0.07 -2.09 -14.47
CA ARG A 343 -0.64 -1.30 -13.35
C ARG A 343 -2.16 -1.21 -13.41
N ARG A 344 -2.73 -0.93 -14.59
CA ARG A 344 -4.19 -0.85 -14.76
C ARG A 344 -4.88 -2.19 -14.45
N PHE A 345 -4.31 -3.31 -14.88
CA PHE A 345 -4.84 -4.64 -14.55
C PHE A 345 -4.70 -4.96 -13.05
N LYS A 346 -3.56 -4.66 -12.43
CA LYS A 346 -3.38 -4.79 -10.97
C LYS A 346 -4.45 -4.00 -10.19
N ASN A 347 -4.74 -2.78 -10.62
CA ASN A 347 -5.76 -1.93 -10.00
C ASN A 347 -7.19 -2.46 -10.19
N LEU A 348 -7.51 -3.03 -11.36
CA LEU A 348 -8.82 -3.61 -11.64
C LEU A 348 -9.04 -4.94 -10.90
N PHE A 349 -7.96 -5.69 -10.63
CA PHE A 349 -7.99 -7.02 -10.04
C PHE A 349 -7.03 -7.11 -8.83
N PRO A 350 -7.23 -6.31 -7.78
CA PRO A 350 -6.26 -6.17 -6.68
C PRO A 350 -6.09 -7.45 -5.84
N THR A 351 -7.06 -8.37 -5.90
CA THR A 351 -7.05 -9.66 -5.20
C THR A 351 -6.37 -10.79 -5.98
N HIS A 352 -6.01 -10.56 -7.24
CA HIS A 352 -5.39 -11.58 -8.09
C HIS A 352 -3.88 -11.64 -7.89
N ASN A 353 -3.29 -12.82 -8.10
CA ASN A 353 -1.85 -13.01 -8.00
C ASN A 353 -1.10 -12.13 -9.04
N GLN A 354 -0.16 -11.33 -8.56
CA GLN A 354 0.60 -10.37 -9.38
C GLN A 354 1.37 -11.03 -10.53
N VAL A 355 1.91 -12.24 -10.30
CA VAL A 355 2.66 -13.00 -11.32
C VAL A 355 1.76 -13.37 -12.49
N ILE A 356 0.50 -13.71 -12.22
CA ILE A 356 -0.48 -14.05 -13.27
C ILE A 356 -0.80 -12.81 -14.11
N ILE A 357 -1.00 -11.66 -13.46
CA ILE A 357 -1.26 -10.39 -14.15
C ILE A 357 -0.09 -10.02 -15.07
N GLU A 358 1.15 -10.12 -14.58
CA GLU A 358 2.35 -9.81 -15.36
C GLU A 358 2.52 -10.76 -16.55
N GLN A 359 2.28 -12.05 -16.37
CA GLN A 359 2.29 -13.02 -17.46
C GLN A 359 1.25 -12.69 -18.54
N LEU A 360 0.03 -12.33 -18.13
CA LEU A 360 -1.04 -11.96 -19.06
C LEU A 360 -0.70 -10.68 -19.82
N VAL A 361 -0.17 -9.66 -19.14
CA VAL A 361 0.21 -8.38 -19.75
C VAL A 361 1.33 -8.57 -20.77
N ASN A 362 2.32 -9.41 -20.47
CA ASN A 362 3.41 -9.73 -21.40
C ASN A 362 2.94 -10.48 -22.67
N GLN A 363 1.76 -11.11 -22.63
CA GLN A 363 1.16 -11.77 -23.79
C GLN A 363 0.35 -10.82 -24.68
N ILE A 364 0.15 -9.56 -24.27
CA ILE A 364 -0.63 -8.58 -25.03
C ILE A 364 0.25 -8.00 -26.14
N VAL A 365 -0.08 -8.35 -27.38
CA VAL A 365 0.62 -7.82 -28.57
C VAL A 365 -0.31 -6.90 -29.38
N LYS A 366 -1.63 -7.12 -29.31
CA LYS A 366 -2.66 -6.34 -30.00
C LYS A 366 -3.86 -6.04 -29.09
N PRO A 367 -4.67 -5.02 -29.40
CA PRO A 367 -5.80 -4.62 -28.55
C PRO A 367 -6.81 -5.74 -28.22
N SER A 368 -6.98 -6.72 -29.11
CA SER A 368 -7.86 -7.89 -28.86
C SER A 368 -7.37 -8.80 -27.73
N ASP A 369 -6.06 -8.80 -27.44
CA ASP A 369 -5.49 -9.64 -26.39
C ASP A 369 -5.81 -9.08 -25.00
N CYS A 370 -6.03 -7.75 -24.90
CA CYS A 370 -6.51 -7.11 -23.67
C CYS A 370 -7.87 -7.66 -23.24
N LEU A 371 -8.78 -7.93 -24.19
CA LEU A 371 -10.10 -8.50 -23.88
C LEU A 371 -9.96 -9.92 -23.32
N LYS A 372 -9.06 -10.74 -23.87
CA LYS A 372 -8.79 -12.09 -23.35
C LYS A 372 -8.16 -12.06 -21.96
N ALA A 373 -7.21 -11.16 -21.72
CA ALA A 373 -6.62 -10.97 -20.40
C ALA A 373 -7.69 -10.53 -19.38
N PHE A 374 -8.58 -9.62 -19.78
CA PHE A 374 -9.71 -9.17 -18.95
C PHE A 374 -10.72 -10.28 -18.68
N GLU A 375 -11.12 -11.06 -19.69
CA GLU A 375 -11.98 -12.25 -19.52
C GLU A 375 -11.34 -13.26 -18.56
N THR A 376 -10.03 -13.50 -18.68
CA THR A 376 -9.30 -14.42 -17.80
C THR A 376 -9.33 -13.95 -16.35
N LEU A 377 -9.19 -12.65 -16.11
CA LEU A 377 -9.19 -12.05 -14.76
C LEU A 377 -10.60 -11.78 -14.20
N THR A 378 -11.64 -11.80 -15.04
CA THR A 378 -13.04 -11.64 -14.61
C THR A 378 -13.79 -12.97 -14.47
N ASN A 379 -13.28 -14.04 -15.09
CA ASN A 379 -13.88 -15.37 -14.96
C ASN A 379 -13.61 -15.93 -13.58
N LYS A 380 -14.68 -16.06 -12.79
CA LYS A 380 -14.59 -16.67 -11.46
C LYS A 380 -14.15 -18.11 -11.56
N SER A 381 -12.88 -18.32 -11.24
CA SER A 381 -12.23 -19.61 -11.39
C SER A 381 -12.73 -20.60 -10.33
N ASN A 382 -12.53 -21.89 -10.57
CA ASN A 382 -12.86 -22.93 -9.61
C ASN A 382 -12.16 -22.74 -8.25
N SER A 383 -10.93 -22.19 -8.24
CA SER A 383 -10.22 -21.87 -7.00
C SER A 383 -10.95 -20.83 -6.16
N GLU A 384 -11.50 -19.78 -6.78
CA GLU A 384 -12.27 -18.76 -6.05
C GLU A 384 -13.57 -19.32 -5.44
N LEU A 385 -14.17 -20.32 -6.07
CA LEU A 385 -15.35 -21.01 -5.51
C LEU A 385 -14.95 -21.86 -4.29
N VAL A 386 -13.84 -22.60 -4.38
CA VAL A 386 -13.30 -23.35 -3.23
C VAL A 386 -12.99 -22.38 -2.08
N ASP A 387 -12.28 -21.28 -2.34
CA ASP A 387 -11.96 -20.27 -1.34
C ASP A 387 -13.22 -19.69 -0.68
N SER A 388 -14.26 -19.45 -1.47
CA SER A 388 -15.55 -18.95 -0.98
C SER A 388 -16.27 -19.96 -0.11
N LEU A 389 -16.24 -21.25 -0.46
CA LEU A 389 -16.80 -22.34 0.34
C LEU A 389 -16.05 -22.54 1.65
N ILE A 390 -14.72 -22.44 1.65
CA ILE A 390 -13.90 -22.53 2.86
C ILE A 390 -14.13 -21.32 3.77
N PHE A 391 -14.21 -20.11 3.21
CA PHE A 391 -14.59 -18.93 3.96
C PHE A 391 -15.96 -19.09 4.64
N ALA A 392 -16.96 -19.55 3.89
CA ALA A 392 -18.30 -19.77 4.40
C ALA A 392 -18.32 -20.85 5.50
N SER A 393 -17.55 -21.93 5.31
CA SER A 393 -17.38 -23.02 6.28
C SER A 393 -16.74 -22.54 7.59
N ALA A 394 -15.68 -21.73 7.51
CA ALA A 394 -15.02 -21.16 8.68
C ALA A 394 -15.93 -20.18 9.44
N LYS A 395 -16.70 -19.36 8.72
CA LYS A 395 -17.70 -18.48 9.33
C LYS A 395 -18.82 -19.26 10.01
N MET A 396 -19.28 -20.37 9.44
CA MET A 396 -20.27 -21.23 10.06
C MET A 396 -19.71 -21.90 11.33
N GLN A 397 -18.48 -22.41 11.27
CA GLN A 397 -17.83 -23.04 12.42
C GLN A 397 -17.66 -22.08 13.61
N GLY A 398 -17.48 -20.78 13.36
CA GLY A 398 -17.41 -19.76 14.41
C GLY A 398 -18.74 -19.43 15.09
N ASP A 399 -19.88 -19.81 14.51
CA ASP A 399 -21.21 -19.50 15.03
C ASP A 399 -21.83 -20.72 15.71
N LYS A 400 -21.99 -20.63 17.03
CA LYS A 400 -22.54 -21.70 17.89
C LYS A 400 -23.94 -22.14 17.48
N LYS A 401 -24.70 -21.30 16.78
CA LYS A 401 -26.04 -21.65 16.26
C LYS A 401 -25.98 -22.93 15.43
N TYR A 402 -24.90 -23.12 14.66
CA TYR A 402 -24.79 -24.23 13.71
C TYR A 402 -24.13 -25.49 14.30
N TRP A 403 -23.79 -25.51 15.59
CA TRP A 403 -23.13 -26.64 16.23
C TRP A 403 -24.12 -27.76 16.61
N ALA A 404 -23.66 -29.01 16.61
CA ALA A 404 -24.41 -30.21 16.99
C ALA A 404 -25.82 -30.31 16.36
N ASN A 405 -26.86 -30.65 17.14
CA ASN A 405 -28.24 -30.78 16.67
C ASN A 405 -29.02 -29.45 16.74
N ASN A 406 -28.34 -28.31 16.95
CA ASN A 406 -29.00 -27.01 17.13
C ASN A 406 -29.49 -26.38 15.81
N SER A 407 -29.12 -26.96 14.67
CA SER A 407 -29.52 -26.51 13.33
C SER A 407 -29.73 -27.73 12.43
N ASP A 408 -30.79 -27.71 11.63
CA ASP A 408 -30.98 -28.69 10.57
C ASP A 408 -30.04 -28.42 9.38
N GLU A 409 -29.98 -29.38 8.45
CA GLU A 409 -29.12 -29.31 7.26
C GLU A 409 -29.49 -28.15 6.34
N ASN A 410 -30.79 -27.85 6.22
CA ASN A 410 -31.31 -26.81 5.34
C ASN A 410 -30.87 -25.40 5.78
N GLU A 411 -30.89 -25.13 7.09
CA GLU A 411 -30.38 -23.87 7.62
C GLU A 411 -28.88 -23.70 7.36
N ARG A 412 -28.10 -24.77 7.45
CA ARG A 412 -26.65 -24.76 7.14
C ARG A 412 -26.41 -24.53 5.65
N ASN A 413 -27.17 -25.20 4.78
CA ASN A 413 -27.08 -25.05 3.33
C ASN A 413 -27.42 -23.61 2.90
N LYS A 414 -28.50 -23.05 3.45
CA LYS A 414 -28.89 -21.65 3.21
C LYS A 414 -27.82 -20.66 3.66
N TYR A 415 -27.19 -20.92 4.81
CA TYR A 415 -26.09 -20.08 5.30
C TYR A 415 -24.88 -20.10 4.36
N LEU A 416 -24.46 -21.29 3.90
CA LEU A 416 -23.40 -21.42 2.89
C LEU A 416 -23.75 -20.71 1.60
N ALA A 417 -24.96 -20.93 1.09
CA ALA A 417 -25.45 -20.34 -0.15
C ALA A 417 -25.40 -18.81 -0.09
N ASN A 418 -25.96 -18.20 0.96
CA ASN A 418 -25.95 -16.74 1.13
C ASN A 418 -24.53 -16.16 1.16
N LEU A 419 -23.58 -16.82 1.83
CA LEU A 419 -22.20 -16.32 1.90
C LEU A 419 -21.46 -16.48 0.56
N VAL A 420 -21.71 -17.56 -0.18
CA VAL A 420 -21.13 -17.77 -1.51
C VAL A 420 -21.75 -16.80 -2.52
N GLU A 421 -23.05 -16.53 -2.43
CA GLU A 421 -23.75 -15.53 -3.24
C GLU A 421 -23.25 -14.11 -2.93
N ALA A 422 -23.02 -13.78 -1.66
CA ALA A 422 -22.43 -12.49 -1.25
C ALA A 422 -21.00 -12.29 -1.79
N ARG A 423 -20.27 -13.39 -2.07
CA ARG A 423 -18.99 -13.37 -2.79
C ARG A 423 -19.16 -13.34 -4.33
N GLY A 424 -20.41 -13.18 -4.77
CA GLY A 424 -20.85 -12.87 -6.12
C GLY A 424 -20.98 -14.08 -7.05
N PHE A 425 -21.10 -15.30 -6.51
CA PHE A 425 -21.50 -16.45 -7.32
C PHE A 425 -23.02 -16.44 -7.53
N SER A 426 -23.48 -16.84 -8.72
CA SER A 426 -24.91 -16.96 -8.99
C SER A 426 -25.41 -18.30 -8.48
N ILE A 427 -26.29 -18.26 -7.48
CA ILE A 427 -26.92 -19.44 -6.90
C ILE A 427 -28.40 -19.45 -7.28
N LYS A 428 -28.93 -20.61 -7.61
CA LYS A 428 -30.38 -20.82 -7.70
C LYS A 428 -30.83 -21.67 -6.52
N ASP A 429 -31.68 -21.09 -5.67
CA ASP A 429 -32.26 -21.77 -4.52
C ASP A 429 -33.31 -22.79 -5.00
N GLN A 430 -33.22 -24.04 -4.53
CA GLN A 430 -34.14 -25.15 -4.82
C GLN A 430 -34.55 -25.33 -6.30
N THR A 431 -33.58 -25.56 -7.19
CA THR A 431 -33.90 -26.04 -8.54
C THR A 431 -34.30 -27.51 -8.51
N GLN A 432 -35.56 -27.78 -8.88
CA GLN A 432 -36.01 -29.11 -9.30
C GLN A 432 -35.25 -29.51 -10.57
N TRP A 433 -34.22 -30.35 -10.43
CA TRP A 433 -33.35 -30.77 -11.53
C TRP A 433 -33.11 -32.27 -11.46
N SER A 434 -33.30 -32.98 -12.58
CA SER A 434 -33.20 -34.44 -12.70
C SER A 434 -34.26 -35.25 -11.89
N THR A 435 -34.33 -36.55 -12.10
CA THR A 435 -35.33 -37.47 -11.50
C THR A 435 -34.92 -37.94 -10.10
N SER A 436 -35.86 -37.98 -9.15
CA SER A 436 -35.65 -38.53 -7.79
C SER A 436 -35.39 -40.04 -7.80
N ASN A 437 -34.84 -40.57 -6.70
CA ASN A 437 -34.53 -42.00 -6.51
C ASN A 437 -35.73 -42.95 -6.74
N GLU A 438 -36.97 -42.47 -6.64
CA GLU A 438 -38.19 -43.25 -6.86
C GLU A 438 -38.84 -43.02 -8.25
N GLY A 439 -38.23 -42.19 -9.11
CA GLY A 439 -38.68 -41.94 -10.48
C GLY A 439 -40.03 -41.20 -10.61
N LYS A 440 -40.64 -40.73 -9.51
CA LYS A 440 -41.99 -40.16 -9.50
C LYS A 440 -42.05 -38.63 -9.36
N LYS A 441 -40.96 -37.95 -8.95
CA LYS A 441 -40.84 -36.48 -8.84
C LYS A 441 -39.41 -36.01 -9.16
N SER A 442 -39.24 -34.72 -9.47
CA SER A 442 -37.91 -34.11 -9.65
C SER A 442 -37.09 -34.18 -8.35
N GLY A 443 -35.80 -34.48 -8.43
CA GLY A 443 -34.88 -34.46 -7.30
C GLY A 443 -34.52 -33.04 -6.85
N GLU A 444 -34.22 -32.87 -5.56
CA GLU A 444 -33.84 -31.59 -4.94
C GLU A 444 -32.32 -31.54 -4.79
N ILE A 445 -31.70 -30.58 -5.48
CA ILE A 445 -30.27 -30.25 -5.34
C ILE A 445 -30.13 -29.26 -4.17
N ASP A 446 -29.17 -29.49 -3.27
CA ASP A 446 -29.01 -28.66 -2.08
C ASP A 446 -28.51 -27.25 -2.43
N ILE A 447 -27.47 -27.12 -3.27
CA ILE A 447 -27.04 -25.82 -3.82
C ILE A 447 -26.62 -25.97 -5.28
N PHE A 448 -27.20 -25.15 -6.16
CA PHE A 448 -26.91 -25.13 -7.59
C PHE A 448 -26.25 -23.82 -8.02
N ILE A 449 -25.04 -23.91 -8.57
CA ILE A 449 -24.27 -22.76 -9.02
C ILE A 449 -24.35 -22.66 -10.54
N THR A 450 -24.67 -21.46 -11.03
CA THR A 450 -24.70 -21.17 -12.46
C THR A 450 -23.61 -20.17 -12.85
N GLU A 451 -23.22 -20.23 -14.12
CA GLU A 451 -22.57 -19.08 -14.75
C GLU A 451 -23.57 -17.92 -14.91
N LYS A 452 -23.06 -16.73 -15.24
CA LYS A 452 -23.88 -15.52 -15.43
C LYS A 452 -24.92 -15.67 -16.54
N ASP A 453 -24.63 -16.48 -17.56
CA ASP A 453 -25.55 -16.79 -18.65
C ASP A 453 -26.64 -17.81 -18.26
N GLY A 454 -26.61 -18.29 -17.02
CA GLY A 454 -27.55 -19.26 -16.48
C GLY A 454 -27.16 -20.72 -16.77
N SER A 455 -26.02 -20.98 -17.42
CA SER A 455 -25.54 -22.35 -17.66
C SER A 455 -25.06 -23.03 -16.36
N PRO A 456 -25.19 -24.37 -16.24
CA PRO A 456 -24.76 -25.12 -15.06
C PRO A 456 -23.24 -25.03 -14.86
N LYS A 457 -22.78 -24.63 -13.66
CA LYS A 457 -21.36 -24.54 -13.31
C LYS A 457 -20.94 -25.68 -12.36
N SER A 458 -21.64 -25.80 -11.23
CA SER A 458 -21.31 -26.76 -10.18
C SER A 458 -22.55 -27.13 -9.36
N ILE A 459 -22.53 -28.35 -8.83
CA ILE A 459 -23.50 -28.85 -7.85
C ILE A 459 -22.81 -29.04 -6.50
N ILE A 460 -23.48 -28.65 -5.42
CA ILE A 460 -23.06 -28.94 -4.05
C ILE A 460 -24.13 -29.80 -3.40
N GLU A 461 -23.69 -30.92 -2.85
CA GLU A 461 -24.49 -31.82 -2.02
C GLU A 461 -23.98 -31.74 -0.59
N ALA A 462 -24.88 -31.69 0.39
CA ALA A 462 -24.55 -31.61 1.80
C ALA A 462 -24.98 -32.87 2.54
N LEU A 463 -24.29 -33.18 3.65
CA LEU A 463 -24.66 -34.29 4.52
C LEU A 463 -24.12 -34.10 5.94
N ILE A 464 -24.81 -34.69 6.92
CA ILE A 464 -24.41 -34.66 8.35
C ILE A 464 -23.81 -35.99 8.78
N LEU A 465 -22.60 -35.99 9.36
CA LEU A 465 -21.95 -37.20 9.91
C LEU A 465 -21.55 -37.05 11.38
N ASP A 466 -22.04 -37.96 12.22
CA ASP A 466 -21.53 -38.20 13.57
C ASP A 466 -20.42 -39.29 13.61
N SER A 467 -20.30 -40.06 12.53
CA SER A 467 -19.49 -41.25 12.38
C SER A 467 -19.44 -41.69 10.91
N LEU A 468 -18.61 -42.68 10.57
CA LEU A 468 -18.54 -43.19 9.19
C LEU A 468 -19.78 -44.06 8.90
N LYS A 469 -20.76 -43.48 8.21
CA LYS A 469 -21.98 -44.16 7.73
C LYS A 469 -21.87 -44.42 6.24
N THR A 470 -21.28 -45.54 5.84
CA THR A 470 -20.94 -45.83 4.43
C THR A 470 -22.17 -45.79 3.51
N ASP A 471 -23.27 -46.43 3.89
CA ASP A 471 -24.46 -46.51 3.04
C ASP A 471 -25.10 -45.14 2.81
N TYR A 472 -25.04 -44.28 3.84
CA TYR A 472 -25.51 -42.90 3.76
C TYR A 472 -24.61 -42.06 2.84
N ILE A 473 -23.27 -42.19 2.96
CA ILE A 473 -22.34 -41.51 2.06
C ILE A 473 -22.54 -41.95 0.61
N ILE A 474 -22.76 -43.25 0.36
CA ILE A 474 -23.04 -43.79 -0.97
C ILE A 474 -24.32 -43.18 -1.55
N LEU A 475 -25.37 -43.06 -0.73
CA LEU A 475 -26.62 -42.44 -1.15
C LEU A 475 -26.44 -41.01 -1.64
N HIS A 476 -25.65 -40.18 -0.95
CA HIS A 476 -25.36 -38.81 -1.36
C HIS A 476 -24.43 -38.74 -2.58
N LEU A 477 -23.43 -39.63 -2.68
CA LEU A 477 -22.57 -39.74 -3.87
C LEU A 477 -23.39 -40.07 -5.11
N ASP A 478 -24.28 -41.07 -5.02
CA ASP A 478 -25.16 -41.46 -6.11
C ASP A 478 -26.16 -40.34 -6.46
N LYS A 479 -26.69 -39.62 -5.45
CA LYS A 479 -27.56 -38.45 -5.64
C LYS A 479 -26.86 -37.37 -6.47
N LEU A 480 -25.66 -36.95 -6.07
CA LEU A 480 -24.85 -35.95 -6.77
C LEU A 480 -24.55 -36.37 -8.22
N PHE A 481 -24.11 -37.61 -8.45
CA PHE A 481 -23.79 -38.08 -9.79
C PHE A 481 -25.03 -38.23 -10.70
N ARG A 482 -26.20 -38.53 -10.14
CA ARG A 482 -27.48 -38.57 -10.88
C ARG A 482 -27.99 -37.17 -11.23
N TYR A 483 -27.74 -36.18 -10.37
CA TYR A 483 -28.12 -34.79 -10.61
C TYR A 483 -27.23 -34.11 -11.63
N ASP A 484 -25.93 -34.43 -11.60
CA ASP A 484 -24.99 -34.03 -12.64
C ASP A 484 -25.25 -34.81 -13.95
N THR A 485 -26.28 -34.42 -14.69
CA THR A 485 -26.61 -35.02 -15.99
C THR A 485 -25.61 -34.64 -17.09
N THR A 486 -24.93 -33.50 -16.95
CA THR A 486 -24.08 -32.90 -17.98
C THR A 486 -22.59 -33.22 -17.86
N GLY A 487 -22.14 -33.76 -16.72
CA GLY A 487 -20.72 -34.03 -16.47
C GLY A 487 -19.94 -32.76 -16.17
N LEU A 488 -20.38 -32.01 -15.16
CA LEU A 488 -19.73 -30.79 -14.69
C LEU A 488 -18.28 -31.06 -14.29
N GLU A 489 -17.40 -30.09 -14.56
CA GLU A 489 -15.96 -30.26 -14.32
C GLU A 489 -15.67 -30.37 -12.81
N ASN A 490 -16.39 -29.62 -11.99
CA ASN A 490 -16.19 -29.55 -10.54
C ASN A 490 -17.52 -29.60 -9.80
N ASN A 491 -17.68 -30.57 -8.89
CA ASN A 491 -18.79 -30.69 -7.96
C ASN A 491 -18.29 -30.84 -6.53
N TYR A 492 -19.16 -30.65 -5.55
CA TYR A 492 -18.78 -30.53 -4.15
C TYR A 492 -19.67 -31.36 -3.22
N ILE A 493 -19.05 -31.94 -2.21
CA ILE A 493 -19.71 -32.52 -1.04
C ILE A 493 -19.28 -31.71 0.18
N ILE A 494 -20.25 -31.15 0.89
CA ILE A 494 -20.02 -30.51 2.19
C ILE A 494 -20.50 -31.46 3.29
N THR A 495 -19.61 -31.81 4.21
CA THR A 495 -19.93 -32.66 5.36
C THR A 495 -19.92 -31.84 6.64
N TYR A 496 -21.08 -31.72 7.27
CA TYR A 496 -21.24 -31.16 8.60
C TYR A 496 -20.96 -32.26 9.64
N SER A 497 -19.74 -32.27 10.20
CA SER A 497 -19.33 -33.31 11.13
C SER A 497 -19.70 -32.97 12.56
N THR A 498 -20.45 -33.84 13.22
CA THR A 498 -20.72 -33.79 14.67
C THR A 498 -19.95 -34.88 15.44
N ALA A 499 -18.95 -35.50 14.79
CA ALA A 499 -18.18 -36.58 15.36
C ALA A 499 -17.31 -36.12 16.53
N LYS A 500 -17.29 -36.91 17.62
CA LYS A 500 -16.43 -36.66 18.78
C LYS A 500 -14.94 -36.66 18.46
N ASP A 501 -14.52 -37.50 17.50
CA ASP A 501 -13.14 -37.60 17.04
C ASP A 501 -13.10 -37.28 15.54
N PHE A 502 -12.98 -35.99 15.25
CA PHE A 502 -12.98 -35.44 13.90
C PHE A 502 -11.85 -36.01 13.04
N ALA A 503 -10.63 -36.07 13.59
CA ALA A 503 -9.46 -36.58 12.87
C ALA A 503 -9.62 -38.05 12.48
N LYS A 504 -10.15 -38.88 13.39
CA LYS A 504 -10.43 -40.29 13.10
C LYS A 504 -11.54 -40.47 12.07
N LEU A 505 -12.59 -39.65 12.12
CA LEU A 505 -13.63 -39.66 11.09
C LEU A 505 -13.03 -39.30 9.72
N TRP A 506 -12.27 -38.21 9.63
CA TRP A 506 -11.66 -37.77 8.37
C TRP A 506 -10.76 -38.85 7.76
N ASN A 507 -9.89 -39.46 8.57
CA ASN A 507 -9.00 -40.53 8.10
C ASN A 507 -9.76 -41.75 7.58
N LYS A 508 -10.83 -42.16 8.26
CA LYS A 508 -11.71 -43.23 7.80
C LYS A 508 -12.48 -42.85 6.54
N TYR A 509 -12.93 -41.60 6.46
CA TYR A 509 -13.68 -41.06 5.33
C TYR A 509 -12.83 -41.07 4.06
N LYS A 510 -11.62 -40.49 4.07
CA LYS A 510 -10.74 -40.51 2.89
C LYS A 510 -10.38 -41.93 2.46
N ALA A 511 -10.10 -42.83 3.41
CA ALA A 511 -9.82 -44.23 3.11
C ALA A 511 -11.01 -44.94 2.46
N PHE A 512 -12.24 -44.59 2.86
CA PHE A 512 -13.47 -45.08 2.24
C PHE A 512 -13.63 -44.52 0.81
N ILE A 513 -13.51 -43.20 0.64
CA ILE A 513 -13.62 -42.54 -0.67
C ILE A 513 -12.62 -43.10 -1.67
N SER A 514 -11.37 -43.38 -1.27
CA SER A 514 -10.37 -43.97 -2.17
C SER A 514 -10.63 -45.42 -2.56
N LYS A 515 -11.44 -46.17 -1.80
CA LYS A 515 -11.71 -47.61 -2.02
C LYS A 515 -13.11 -47.89 -2.55
N HIS A 516 -14.00 -46.91 -2.49
CA HIS A 516 -15.37 -47.05 -2.95
C HIS A 516 -15.42 -47.31 -4.47
N VAL A 517 -16.37 -48.15 -4.89
CA VAL A 517 -16.59 -48.47 -6.30
C VAL A 517 -17.61 -47.49 -6.86
N TYR A 518 -17.12 -46.54 -7.65
CA TYR A 518 -17.94 -45.49 -8.26
C TYR A 518 -18.53 -45.91 -9.60
N ASN A 519 -19.65 -45.27 -9.98
CA ASN A 519 -20.24 -45.40 -11.32
C ASN A 519 -19.32 -44.88 -12.44
N TYR A 520 -18.44 -43.94 -12.12
CA TYR A 520 -17.43 -43.40 -13.03
C TYR A 520 -16.03 -43.82 -12.59
N LYS A 521 -15.14 -44.08 -13.57
CA LYS A 521 -13.78 -44.57 -13.29
C LYS A 521 -13.04 -43.61 -12.35
N PHE A 522 -12.76 -44.07 -11.14
CA PHE A 522 -11.94 -43.36 -10.16
C PHE A 522 -10.47 -43.36 -10.62
N ILE A 523 -9.78 -42.23 -10.43
CA ILE A 523 -8.38 -42.03 -10.80
C ILE A 523 -7.52 -42.01 -9.54
N ASP A 524 -7.74 -41.00 -8.69
CA ASP A 524 -6.98 -40.76 -7.46
C ASP A 524 -7.79 -39.89 -6.49
N TYR A 525 -7.31 -39.83 -5.24
CA TYR A 525 -7.79 -38.92 -4.22
C TYR A 525 -6.61 -38.16 -3.63
N GLU A 526 -6.75 -36.84 -3.49
CA GLU A 526 -5.70 -35.93 -3.01
C GLU A 526 -6.24 -35.06 -1.88
N GLU A 527 -5.54 -34.99 -0.75
CA GLU A 527 -5.88 -34.09 0.36
C GLU A 527 -5.22 -32.73 0.13
N ILE A 528 -6.00 -31.64 0.21
CA ILE A 528 -5.50 -30.27 0.04
C ILE A 528 -5.12 -29.72 1.40
N ASN A 529 -3.84 -29.41 1.59
CA ASN A 529 -3.28 -28.89 2.84
C ASN A 529 -3.00 -27.38 2.80
N ASP A 530 -3.39 -26.70 1.72
CA ASP A 530 -3.06 -25.28 1.48
C ASP A 530 -3.83 -24.31 2.40
N TYR A 531 -4.79 -24.80 3.19
CA TYR A 531 -5.60 -24.01 4.11
C TYR A 531 -5.22 -24.29 5.58
N ASN A 532 -4.94 -23.22 6.34
CA ASN A 532 -4.49 -23.28 7.74
C ASN A 532 -5.63 -23.57 8.76
N PHE A 533 -6.54 -24.51 8.44
CA PHE A 533 -7.61 -24.92 9.35
C PHE A 533 -7.38 -26.35 9.84
N THR A 534 -7.31 -26.53 11.16
CA THR A 534 -7.18 -27.88 11.77
C THR A 534 -8.50 -28.63 11.77
N ASP A 535 -9.61 -27.89 11.89
CA ASP A 535 -10.97 -28.38 12.06
C ASP A 535 -11.84 -28.26 10.79
N ILE A 536 -11.21 -27.97 9.64
CA ILE A 536 -11.81 -28.04 8.30
C ILE A 536 -10.87 -28.83 7.42
N LYS A 537 -11.37 -29.85 6.74
CA LYS A 537 -10.56 -30.74 5.89
C LYS A 537 -11.10 -30.76 4.47
N ILE A 538 -10.18 -30.82 3.51
CA ILE A 538 -10.50 -30.77 2.09
C ILE A 538 -9.76 -31.90 1.38
N GLY A 539 -10.45 -32.62 0.51
CA GLY A 539 -9.80 -33.49 -0.45
C GLY A 539 -10.57 -33.60 -1.76
N VAL A 540 -9.93 -34.10 -2.79
CA VAL A 540 -10.44 -34.11 -4.16
C VAL A 540 -10.35 -35.52 -4.71
N ALA A 541 -11.50 -36.12 -5.03
CA ALA A 541 -11.57 -37.34 -5.81
C ALA A 541 -11.63 -36.97 -7.30
N LYS A 542 -10.74 -37.55 -8.12
CA LYS A 542 -10.75 -37.32 -9.58
C LYS A 542 -11.34 -38.54 -10.27
N HIS A 543 -12.26 -38.31 -11.21
CA HIS A 543 -12.93 -39.36 -11.98
C HIS A 543 -12.79 -39.10 -13.48
N LEU A 544 -12.92 -40.16 -14.28
CA LEU A 544 -13.02 -40.09 -15.73
C LEU A 544 -14.46 -40.38 -16.16
N ARG A 545 -15.10 -39.39 -16.80
CA ARG A 545 -16.46 -39.49 -17.36
C ARG A 545 -16.43 -39.08 -18.83
N ASN A 546 -16.80 -40.01 -19.72
CA ASN A 546 -16.84 -39.78 -21.17
C ASN A 546 -15.55 -39.14 -21.74
N GLY A 547 -14.38 -39.57 -21.26
CA GLY A 547 -13.07 -39.06 -21.70
C GLY A 547 -12.62 -37.75 -21.06
N LYS A 548 -13.46 -37.08 -20.26
CA LYS A 548 -13.10 -35.88 -19.50
C LYS A 548 -12.81 -36.23 -18.03
N LYS A 549 -11.79 -35.57 -17.47
CA LYS A 549 -11.52 -35.64 -16.03
C LYS A 549 -12.47 -34.68 -15.32
N ILE A 550 -13.18 -35.17 -14.32
CA ILE A 550 -14.04 -34.39 -13.43
C ILE A 550 -13.51 -34.49 -12.00
N LYS A 551 -13.74 -33.46 -11.20
CA LYS A 551 -13.28 -33.37 -9.81
C LYS A 551 -14.48 -33.30 -8.87
N LEU A 552 -14.45 -34.15 -7.83
CA LEU A 552 -15.38 -34.10 -6.72
C LEU A 552 -14.61 -33.64 -5.47
N TYR A 553 -14.90 -32.42 -5.03
CA TYR A 553 -14.32 -31.84 -3.83
C TYR A 553 -15.12 -32.31 -2.62
N HIS A 554 -14.42 -32.72 -1.55
CA HIS A 554 -14.98 -33.12 -0.28
C HIS A 554 -14.48 -32.15 0.79
N ILE A 555 -15.38 -31.35 1.36
CA ILE A 555 -15.07 -30.39 2.42
C ILE A 555 -15.79 -30.85 3.68
N MET A 556 -15.04 -31.15 4.75
CA MET A 556 -15.59 -31.60 6.03
C MET A 556 -15.32 -30.57 7.11
N ILE A 557 -16.37 -30.14 7.81
CA ILE A 557 -16.35 -29.08 8.83
C ILE A 557 -16.62 -29.70 10.19
N ASN A 558 -15.75 -29.47 11.18
CA ASN A 558 -16.01 -29.89 12.56
C ASN A 558 -17.01 -28.93 13.23
N LEU A 559 -18.19 -29.44 13.56
CA LEU A 559 -19.29 -28.76 14.25
C LEU A 559 -19.72 -29.53 15.52
N SER A 560 -18.82 -30.36 16.07
CA SER A 560 -19.03 -31.00 17.37
C SER A 560 -19.11 -29.95 18.49
N GLU A 561 -19.94 -30.21 19.51
CA GLU A 561 -19.93 -29.40 20.73
C GLU A 561 -18.55 -29.50 21.41
N ARG A 562 -17.92 -28.34 21.63
CA ARG A 562 -16.64 -28.23 22.34
C ARG A 562 -16.81 -28.09 23.84
#